data_AF-A0A173T7U3-F1
#
_entry.id   AF-A0A173T7U3-F1
#
_cell.length_a   1.000
_cell.length_b   1.000
_cell.length_c   1.000
_cell.angle_alpha   90.00
_cell.angle_beta   90.00
_cell.angle_gamma   90.00
#
_symmetry.space_group_name_H-M   'P 1'
#
loop_
_entity.id
_entity.type
_entity.pdbx_description
1 polymer ?
#
loop_
_entity_poly.entity_id
_entity_poly.type
_entity_poly.pdbx_seq_one_letter_code
_entity_poly.pdbx_strand_id
1 'polypeptide(L)'
;MHRIPLKIVTRLSVIFTVIGLLLVIIGICTGTMIGLIILGAGLVELVGTIIFIAVFRRCPHCGSFLKTGCNRYCPHCGKYVDENDYIYF
;
A
#
# COMPACT_ATOMS: atom_id res chain seq x y z
N MET A 1 6.97 -6.62 19.90
CA MET A 1 7.13 -7.13 18.53
C MET A 1 5.76 -7.53 18.00
N HIS A 2 5.06 -6.59 17.40
CA HIS A 2 3.72 -6.83 16.85
C HIS A 2 3.88 -7.45 15.46
N ARG A 3 3.42 -8.69 15.27
CA ARG A 3 3.58 -9.43 14.01
C ARG A 3 2.40 -9.12 13.10
N ILE A 4 2.61 -8.27 12.10
CA ILE A 4 1.59 -8.02 11.07
C ILE A 4 1.97 -8.85 9.83
N PRO A 5 1.13 -9.81 9.41
CA PRO A 5 1.43 -10.62 8.24
C PRO A 5 1.37 -9.78 6.96
N LEU A 6 2.36 -9.92 6.08
CA LEU A 6 2.45 -9.18 4.82
C LEU A 6 1.19 -9.33 3.96
N LYS A 7 0.55 -10.50 3.99
CA LYS A 7 -0.75 -10.75 3.34
C LYS A 7 -1.85 -9.78 3.76
N ILE A 8 -1.95 -9.47 5.05
CA ILE A 8 -2.99 -8.57 5.56
C ILE A 8 -2.71 -7.14 5.13
N VAL A 9 -1.46 -6.68 5.25
CA VAL A 9 -1.04 -5.34 4.81
C VAL A 9 -1.28 -5.17 3.31
N THR A 10 -0.89 -6.15 2.51
CA THR A 10 -1.06 -6.10 1.05
C THR A 10 -2.53 -6.10 0.67
N ARG A 11 -3.36 -6.96 1.31
CA ARG A 11 -4.81 -6.95 1.09
C ARG A 11 -5.47 -5.64 1.49
N LEU A 12 -5.14 -5.10 2.67
CA LEU A 12 -5.65 -3.80 3.13
C LEU A 12 -5.26 -2.68 2.17
N SER A 13 -4.00 -2.66 1.75
CA SER A 13 -3.50 -1.67 0.79
C SER A 13 -4.23 -1.75 -0.56
N VAL A 14 -4.47 -2.95 -1.08
CA VAL A 14 -5.26 -3.12 -2.31
C VAL A 14 -6.68 -2.61 -2.12
N ILE A 15 -7.32 -2.93 -0.99
CA ILE A 15 -8.67 -2.45 -0.66
C ILE A 15 -8.71 -0.92 -0.61
N PHE A 16 -7.80 -0.27 0.13
CA PHE A 16 -7.73 1.20 0.20
C PHE A 16 -7.43 1.83 -1.16
N THR A 17 -6.60 1.19 -1.98
CA THR A 17 -6.31 1.68 -3.35
C THR A 17 -7.57 1.66 -4.21
N VAL A 18 -8.36 0.57 -4.16
CA VAL A 18 -9.62 0.45 -4.90
C VAL A 18 -10.63 1.49 -4.40
N ILE A 19 -10.78 1.67 -3.09
CA ILE A 19 -11.67 2.67 -2.50
C ILE A 19 -11.26 4.09 -2.93
N GLY A 20 -9.98 4.45 -2.78
CA GLY A 20 -9.47 5.76 -3.19
C GLY A 20 -9.69 6.02 -4.68
N LEU A 21 -9.47 5.03 -5.54
CA LEU A 21 -9.73 5.15 -6.98
C LEU A 21 -11.21 5.39 -7.29
N LEU A 22 -12.12 4.66 -6.62
CA LEU A 22 -13.57 4.85 -6.77
C LEU A 22 -14.00 6.25 -6.34
N LEU A 23 -13.48 6.76 -5.22
CA LEU A 23 -13.76 8.12 -4.76
C LEU A 23 -13.30 9.16 -5.77
N VAL A 24 -12.10 9.00 -6.36
CA VAL A 24 -11.61 9.88 -7.41
C VAL A 24 -12.54 9.87 -8.64
N ILE A 25 -12.96 8.68 -9.11
CA ILE A 25 -13.88 8.55 -10.26
C ILE A 25 -15.22 9.24 -9.96
N ILE A 26 -15.81 8.99 -8.79
CA ILE A 26 -17.06 9.62 -8.36
C ILE A 26 -16.92 11.13 -8.29
N GLY A 27 -15.81 11.63 -7.72
CA GLY A 27 -15.51 13.05 -7.62
C GLY A 27 -15.45 13.74 -8.99
N ILE A 28 -14.81 13.09 -9.97
CA ILE A 28 -14.73 13.59 -11.35
C ILE A 28 -16.12 13.57 -12.02
N CYS A 29 -16.89 12.50 -11.85
CA CYS A 29 -18.22 12.37 -12.48
C CYS A 29 -19.26 13.34 -11.92
N THR A 30 -19.14 13.74 -10.65
CA THR A 30 -20.15 14.59 -9.99
C THR A 30 -20.09 16.03 -10.48
N GLY A 31 -18.91 16.57 -10.83
CA GLY A 31 -18.76 17.90 -11.44
C GLY A 31 -19.24 19.09 -10.59
N THR A 32 -19.56 18.89 -9.31
CA THR A 32 -20.00 19.93 -8.36
C THR A 32 -18.91 20.27 -7.35
N MET A 33 -19.12 21.33 -6.55
CA MET A 33 -18.25 21.66 -5.41
C MET A 33 -18.08 20.49 -4.43
N ILE A 34 -19.10 19.65 -4.28
CA ILE A 34 -19.04 18.41 -3.47
C ILE A 34 -18.13 17.38 -4.14
N GLY A 35 -18.19 17.27 -5.47
CA GLY A 35 -17.28 16.41 -6.25
C GLY A 35 -15.80 16.76 -6.04
N LEU A 36 -15.46 18.05 -5.93
CA LEU A 36 -14.09 18.49 -5.62
C LEU A 36 -13.61 18.03 -4.24
N ILE A 37 -14.49 18.07 -3.23
CA ILE A 37 -14.17 17.58 -1.88
C ILE A 37 -13.91 16.07 -1.91
N ILE A 38 -14.77 15.32 -2.60
CA ILE A 38 -14.63 13.86 -2.75
C ILE A 38 -13.36 13.51 -3.52
N LEU A 39 -13.06 14.23 -4.60
CA LEU A 39 -11.83 14.07 -5.38
C LEU A 39 -10.59 14.33 -4.50
N GLY A 40 -10.61 15.41 -3.72
CA GLY A 40 -9.56 15.73 -2.76
C GLY A 40 -9.36 14.62 -1.73
N ALA A 41 -10.45 14.11 -1.14
CA ALA A 41 -10.40 12.99 -0.19
C ALA A 41 -9.82 11.72 -0.83
N GLY A 42 -10.23 11.38 -2.05
CA GLY A 42 -9.70 10.23 -2.79
C GLY A 42 -8.20 10.35 -3.07
N LEU A 43 -7.71 11.54 -3.45
CA LEU A 43 -6.29 11.79 -3.63
C LEU A 43 -5.50 11.63 -2.33
N VAL A 44 -6.00 12.19 -1.22
CA VAL A 44 -5.37 12.06 0.10
C VAL A 44 -5.31 10.58 0.53
N GLU A 45 -6.36 9.81 0.29
CA GLU A 45 -6.40 8.38 0.58
C GLU A 45 -5.36 7.60 -0.24
N LEU A 46 -5.22 7.91 -1.53
CA LEU A 46 -4.20 7.30 -2.39
C LEU A 46 -2.78 7.62 -1.91
N VAL A 47 -2.51 8.87 -1.53
CA VAL A 47 -1.21 9.27 -0.97
C VAL A 47 -0.94 8.55 0.35
N GLY A 48 -1.93 8.48 1.24
CA GLY A 48 -1.84 7.74 2.50
C GLY A 48 -1.55 6.26 2.26
N THR A 49 -2.19 5.65 1.26
CA THR A 49 -1.96 4.27 0.87
C THR A 49 -0.55 4.05 0.34
N ILE A 50 -0.01 4.98 -0.47
CA ILE A 50 1.38 4.92 -0.95
C ILE A 50 2.37 4.97 0.23
N ILE A 51 2.15 5.87 1.19
CA ILE A 51 2.99 5.98 2.39
C ILE A 51 2.90 4.68 3.21
N PHE A 52 1.70 4.15 3.41
CA PHE A 52 1.48 2.88 4.09
C PHE A 52 2.25 1.76 3.40
N ILE A 53 2.09 1.58 2.08
CA ILE A 53 2.87 0.62 1.30
C ILE A 53 4.37 0.85 1.50
N ALA A 54 4.87 2.08 1.38
CA ALA A 54 6.30 2.37 1.49
C ALA A 54 6.86 2.00 2.87
N VAL A 55 6.13 2.28 3.94
CA VAL A 55 6.52 1.96 5.33
C VAL A 55 6.51 0.44 5.55
N PHE A 56 5.47 -0.25 5.09
CA PHE A 56 5.29 -1.68 5.33
C PHE A 56 5.98 -2.59 4.30
N ARG A 57 6.37 -2.11 3.13
CA ARG A 57 7.17 -2.86 2.12
C ARG A 57 8.67 -2.85 2.42
N ARG A 58 9.02 -2.93 3.70
CA ARG A 58 10.40 -3.19 4.14
C ARG A 58 10.60 -4.69 4.28
N CYS A 59 11.77 -5.16 3.87
CA CYS A 59 12.12 -6.57 4.02
C CYS A 59 12.24 -6.91 5.52
N PRO A 60 11.57 -7.97 6.01
CA PRO A 60 11.61 -8.34 7.43
C PRO A 60 12.98 -8.81 7.91
N HIS A 61 13.90 -9.14 7.00
CA HIS A 61 15.24 -9.64 7.34
C HIS A 61 16.33 -8.57 7.36
N CYS A 62 16.22 -7.54 6.52
CA CYS A 62 17.26 -6.51 6.39
C CYS A 62 16.75 -5.08 6.56
N GLY A 63 15.44 -4.87 6.66
CA GLY A 63 14.83 -3.54 6.77
C GLY A 63 14.89 -2.70 5.48
N SER A 64 15.59 -3.17 4.44
CA SER A 64 15.69 -2.47 3.15
C SER A 64 14.36 -2.47 2.40
N PHE A 65 14.12 -1.40 1.64
CA PHE A 65 12.94 -1.27 0.78
C PHE A 65 12.96 -2.34 -0.32
N LEU A 66 11.89 -3.13 -0.39
CA LEU A 66 11.70 -4.09 -1.47
C LEU A 66 11.23 -3.35 -2.72
N LYS A 67 12.11 -3.20 -3.72
CA LYS A 67 11.72 -2.73 -5.05
C LYS A 67 10.68 -3.71 -5.63
N THR A 68 9.56 -3.16 -6.12
CA THR A 68 8.55 -3.92 -6.86
C THR A 68 9.21 -4.58 -8.07
N GLY A 69 9.32 -5.90 -8.02
CA GLY A 69 9.82 -6.77 -9.07
C GLY A 69 9.40 -8.21 -8.78
N CYS A 70 9.09 -8.99 -9.81
CA CYS A 70 8.51 -10.35 -9.75
C CYS A 70 9.39 -11.42 -9.06
N ASN A 71 10.43 -11.03 -8.33
CA ASN A 71 11.31 -11.97 -7.66
C ASN A 71 10.97 -12.04 -6.17
N ARG A 72 10.64 -13.23 -5.69
CA ARG A 72 10.38 -13.51 -4.26
C ARG A 72 11.65 -13.45 -3.40
N TYR A 73 12.71 -12.84 -3.89
CA TYR A 73 14.00 -12.73 -3.23
C TYR A 73 14.33 -11.27 -3.05
N CYS A 74 14.73 -10.88 -1.83
CA CYS A 74 15.13 -9.51 -1.56
C CYS A 74 16.43 -9.19 -2.32
N PRO A 75 16.48 -8.12 -3.13
CA PRO A 75 17.68 -7.77 -3.92
C PRO A 75 18.87 -7.32 -3.05
N HIS A 76 18.65 -7.01 -1.77
CA HIS A 76 19.70 -6.59 -0.85
C HIS A 76 20.28 -7.73 -0.02
N CYS A 77 19.44 -8.63 0.51
CA CYS A 77 19.91 -9.71 1.39
C CYS A 77 19.89 -11.09 0.73
N GLY A 78 19.32 -11.22 -0.47
CA GLY A 78 19.20 -12.49 -1.19
C GLY A 78 18.24 -13.50 -0.55
N LYS A 79 17.63 -13.17 0.59
CA LYS A 79 16.69 -14.07 1.28
C LYS A 79 15.33 -14.09 0.58
N TYR A 80 14.73 -15.26 0.55
CA TYR A 80 13.36 -15.45 0.11
C TYR A 80 12.41 -14.68 1.03
N VAL A 81 11.45 -13.97 0.44
CA VAL A 81 10.40 -13.24 1.12
C VAL A 81 9.10 -13.94 0.74
N ASP A 82 8.58 -14.74 1.68
CA ASP A 82 7.28 -15.37 1.53
C ASP A 82 6.19 -14.31 1.75
N GLU A 83 5.10 -14.44 1.03
CA GLU A 83 3.91 -13.61 1.27
C GLU A 83 3.34 -13.85 2.68
N ASN A 84 3.57 -15.04 3.24
CA ASN A 84 3.25 -15.39 4.62
C ASN A 84 4.20 -14.81 5.67
N ASP A 85 5.31 -14.18 5.28
CA ASP A 85 6.23 -13.63 6.26
C ASP A 85 5.62 -12.44 7.01
N TYR A 86 6.07 -12.26 8.25
CA TYR A 86 5.61 -11.20 9.14
C TYR A 86 6.56 -10.01 9.06
N ILE A 87 6.01 -8.79 9.02
CA ILE A 87 6.80 -7.58 9.19
C ILE A 87 7.08 -7.42 10.69
N TYR A 88 8.36 -7.27 11.05
CA TYR A 88 8.77 -6.98 12.41
C TYR A 88 8.78 -5.46 12.63
N PHE A 89 7.88 -4.98 13.49
CA PHE A 89 7.87 -3.64 14.08
C PHE A 89 8.37 -3.71 15.53
#